data_AF-A0A921HYF4-F1
#
_entry.id   AF-A0A921HYF4-F1
#
_cell.length_a   1.000
_cell.length_b   1.000
_cell.length_c   1.000
_cell.angle_alpha   90.00
_cell.angle_beta   90.00
_cell.angle_gamma   90.00
#
_symmetry.space_group_name_H-M   'P 1'
#
loop_
_entity.id
_entity.type
_entity.pdbx_description
1 polymer ?
#
loop_
_entity_poly.entity_id
_entity_poly.type
_entity_poly.pdbx_seq_one_letter_code
_entity_poly.pdbx_strand_id
1 'polypeptide(L)'
;MNVRIQLSDEAYKALMNGNGRLEGSLGLVSPTEGNFNAYRRNASKPGNKYIKLPHGRASVGDSHVRLTLRIALDEADITPA
;
A
#
# COMPACT_ATOMS: atom_id res chain seq x y z
N MET A 1 -15.70 7.99 -18.53
CA MET A 1 -14.37 7.77 -19.12
C MET A 1 -14.04 6.30 -18.91
N ASN A 2 -13.72 5.56 -19.98
CA ASN A 2 -13.42 4.13 -19.91
C ASN A 2 -11.95 3.90 -20.25
N VAL A 3 -11.27 3.06 -19.47
CA VAL A 3 -9.87 2.67 -19.69
C VAL A 3 -9.83 1.16 -19.83
N ARG A 4 -9.18 0.66 -20.87
CA ARG A 4 -8.93 -0.78 -21.06
C ARG A 4 -7.65 -1.17 -20.35
N ILE A 5 -7.73 -2.22 -19.56
CA ILE A 5 -6.60 -2.72 -18.78
C ILE A 5 -6.25 -4.12 -19.29
N GLN A 6 -4.99 -4.30 -19.66
CA GLN A 6 -4.41 -5.60 -19.96
C GLN A 6 -3.82 -6.19 -18.67
N LEU A 7 -4.18 -7.43 -18.35
CA LEU A 7 -3.71 -8.20 -17.20
C LEU A 7 -2.99 -9.45 -17.69
N SER A 8 -1.94 -9.87 -16.99
CA SER A 8 -1.35 -11.19 -17.25
C SER A 8 -2.32 -12.30 -16.85
N ASP A 9 -2.27 -13.43 -17.56
CA ASP A 9 -3.11 -14.60 -17.26
C ASP A 9 -2.93 -15.09 -15.82
N GLU A 10 -1.72 -15.01 -15.28
CA GLU A 10 -1.42 -15.36 -13.89
C GLU A 10 -2.14 -14.43 -12.90
N ALA A 11 -2.12 -13.12 -13.15
CA ALA A 11 -2.81 -12.15 -12.32
C ALA A 11 -4.33 -12.35 -12.41
N TYR A 12 -4.85 -12.59 -13.62
CA TYR A 12 -6.26 -12.89 -13.82
C TYR A 12 -6.69 -14.16 -13.09
N LYS A 13 -5.91 -15.25 -13.18
CA LYS A 13 -6.15 -16.49 -12.42
C LYS A 13 -6.11 -16.25 -10.91
N ALA A 14 -5.14 -15.48 -10.41
CA ALA A 14 -5.05 -15.14 -8.99
C ALA A 14 -6.25 -14.30 -8.52
N LEU A 15 -6.76 -13.41 -9.37
CA LEU A 15 -7.97 -12.63 -9.10
C LEU A 15 -9.20 -13.54 -9.03
N MET A 16 -9.32 -14.50 -9.95
CA MET A 16 -10.46 -15.42 -10.02
C MET A 16 -10.47 -16.49 -8.92
N ASN A 17 -9.28 -16.92 -8.47
CA ASN A 17 -9.14 -18.02 -7.51
C ASN A 17 -9.20 -17.56 -6.03
N GLY A 18 -9.09 -16.26 -5.74
CA GLY A 18 -8.98 -15.74 -4.38
C GLY A 18 -9.93 -14.58 -4.09
N ASN A 19 -9.98 -14.14 -2.82
CA ASN A 19 -10.81 -13.01 -2.38
C ASN A 19 -10.18 -11.64 -2.74
N GLY A 20 -9.83 -11.48 -4.02
CA GLY A 20 -10.38 -10.39 -4.82
C GLY A 20 -9.69 -9.03 -4.81
N ARG A 21 -8.37 -8.93 -4.61
CA ARG A 21 -7.68 -7.65 -4.85
C ARG A 21 -6.22 -7.81 -5.27
N LEU A 22 -5.95 -7.44 -6.51
CA LEU A 22 -4.60 -7.22 -7.03
C LEU A 22 -4.18 -5.78 -6.77
N GLU A 23 -2.93 -5.59 -6.34
CA GLU A 23 -2.31 -4.27 -6.19
C GLU A 23 -1.11 -4.21 -7.12
N GLY A 24 -0.86 -3.07 -7.74
CA GLY A 24 0.09 -2.98 -8.84
C GLY A 24 0.24 -1.56 -9.37
N SER A 25 1.06 -1.41 -10.40
CA SER A 25 1.12 -0.22 -11.23
C SER A 25 0.34 -0.41 -12.53
N LEU A 26 -0.20 0.69 -13.06
CA LEU A 26 -0.79 0.74 -14.40
C LEU A 26 0.13 1.57 -15.30
N GLY A 27 0.82 0.90 -16.22
CA GLY A 27 1.59 1.57 -17.26
C GLY A 27 0.69 1.90 -18.44
N LEU A 28 0.38 3.17 -18.66
CA LEU A 28 -0.43 3.61 -19.79
C LEU A 28 0.37 3.48 -21.09
N VAL A 29 -0.19 2.75 -22.07
CA VAL A 29 0.31 2.71 -23.46
C VAL A 29 -0.41 3.76 -24.32
N SER A 30 -1.60 4.16 -23.91
CA SER A 30 -2.34 5.30 -24.47
C SER A 30 -3.18 5.97 -23.37
N PRO A 31 -3.82 7.12 -23.62
CA PRO A 31 -4.67 7.78 -22.64
C PRO A 31 -5.86 6.94 -22.14
N THR A 32 -6.22 5.88 -22.87
CA THR A 32 -7.36 5.02 -22.57
C THR A 32 -6.99 3.54 -22.47
N GLU A 33 -5.71 3.17 -22.58
CA GLU A 33 -5.25 1.79 -22.53
C GLU A 33 -3.97 1.67 -21.69
N GLY A 34 -3.89 0.63 -20.85
CA GLY A 34 -2.73 0.42 -19.99
C GLY A 34 -2.51 -1.03 -19.60
N ASN A 35 -1.25 -1.34 -19.30
CA ASN A 35 -0.79 -2.64 -18.82
C ASN A 35 -0.72 -2.64 -17.29
N PHE A 36 -1.38 -3.61 -16.65
CA PHE A 36 -1.35 -3.78 -15.21
C PHE A 36 -0.22 -4.72 -14.78
N ASN A 37 0.68 -4.21 -13.96
CA ASN A 37 1.79 -4.97 -13.39
C ASN A 37 1.48 -5.24 -11.92
N ALA A 38 1.13 -6.48 -11.61
CA ALA A 38 0.82 -6.89 -10.24
C ALA A 38 2.07 -6.89 -9.36
N TYR A 39 1.98 -6.27 -8.20
CA TYR A 39 2.95 -6.45 -7.13
C TYR A 39 2.62 -7.73 -6.37
N ARG A 40 3.64 -8.53 -6.05
CA ARG A 40 3.50 -9.51 -4.98
C ARG A 40 3.31 -8.72 -3.69
N ARG A 41 2.10 -8.75 -3.13
CA ARG A 41 1.89 -8.31 -1.75
C ARG A 41 2.77 -9.22 -0.90
N ASN A 42 3.90 -8.70 -0.41
CA ASN A 42 4.47 -9.26 0.80
C ASN A 42 3.36 -9.11 1.83
N ALA A 43 2.69 -10.23 2.16
CA ALA A 43 1.75 -10.25 3.26
C ALA A 43 2.40 -9.51 4.43
N SER A 44 1.62 -8.68 5.15
CA SER A 44 2.11 -8.10 6.40
C SER A 44 2.73 -9.25 7.18
N LYS A 45 4.05 -9.18 7.43
CA LYS A 45 4.73 -10.26 8.13
C LYS A 45 3.93 -10.50 9.42
N PRO A 46 3.51 -11.74 9.71
CA PRO A 46 2.89 -12.04 11.00
C PRO A 46 3.84 -11.53 12.08
N GLY A 47 3.35 -10.72 13.01
CA GLY A 47 4.19 -10.03 14.02
C GLY A 47 4.13 -8.49 13.94
N ASN A 48 3.69 -7.91 12.82
CA ASN A 48 3.55 -6.45 12.74
C ASN A 48 2.32 -5.94 13.51
N LYS A 49 2.53 -5.37 14.70
CA LYS A 49 1.52 -4.70 15.52
C LYS A 49 1.50 -3.20 15.24
N TYR A 50 0.31 -2.64 15.07
CA TYR A 50 0.13 -1.20 14.96
C TYR A 50 -0.34 -0.61 16.29
N ILE A 51 0.32 0.47 16.71
CA ILE A 51 -0.09 1.27 17.87
C ILE A 51 -0.48 2.65 17.35
N LYS A 52 -1.73 3.06 17.58
CA LYS A 52 -2.22 4.40 17.25
C LYS A 52 -1.68 5.38 18.28
N LEU A 53 -1.10 6.48 17.81
CA LEU A 53 -0.59 7.58 18.65
C LEU A 53 -1.40 8.85 18.37
N PRO A 54 -1.43 9.83 19.28
CA PRO A 54 -2.18 11.08 19.08
C PRO A 54 -1.84 11.78 17.75
N HIS A 55 -0.55 11.89 17.43
CA HIS A 55 -0.05 12.54 16.21
C HIS A 55 0.53 11.53 15.21
N GLY A 56 0.06 10.28 15.17
CA GLY A 56 0.60 9.32 14.21
C GLY A 56 0.40 7.84 14.54
N ARG A 57 1.38 7.03 14.18
CA ARG A 57 1.36 5.57 14.38
C ARG A 57 2.77 5.04 14.61
N ALA A 58 2.87 4.04 15.50
CA ALA A 58 4.02 3.15 15.55
C ALA A 58 3.67 1.79 14.93
N SER A 59 4.56 1.28 14.09
CA SER A 59 4.48 -0.07 13.53
C SER A 59 5.62 -0.88 14.14
N VAL A 60 5.28 -1.88 14.95
CA VAL A 60 6.24 -2.74 15.64
C VAL A 60 6.25 -4.07 14.92
N GLY A 61 7.36 -4.39 14.25
CA GLY A 61 7.61 -5.73 13.73
C GLY A 61 8.65 -6.46 14.57
N ASP A 62 8.78 -7.77 14.37
CA ASP A 62 9.67 -8.62 15.17
C ASP A 62 11.15 -8.22 15.14
N SER A 63 11.58 -7.49 14.10
CA SER A 63 12.98 -7.08 13.92
C SER A 63 13.20 -5.57 13.98
N HIS A 64 12.15 -4.76 13.80
CA HIS A 64 12.28 -3.31 13.63
C HIS A 64 11.02 -2.58 14.09
N VAL A 65 11.20 -1.39 14.63
CA VAL A 65 10.12 -0.46 14.98
C VAL A 65 10.17 0.74 14.03
N ARG A 66 9.04 1.07 13.40
CA ARG A 66 8.87 2.27 12.57
C ARG A 66 7.89 3.23 13.21
N LEU A 67 8.36 4.42 13.56
CA LEU A 67 7.52 5.55 13.98
C LEU A 67 7.13 6.38 12.75
N THR A 68 5.85 6.73 12.63
CA THR A 68 5.34 7.66 11.63
C THR A 68 4.56 8.74 12.34
N LEU A 69 5.12 9.95 12.37
CA LEU A 69 4.47 11.14 12.91
C LEU A 69 3.78 11.89 11.78
N ARG A 70 2.56 12.35 12.03
CA ARG A 70 1.79 13.25 11.19
C ARG A 70 1.61 14.53 12.00
N ILE A 71 2.64 15.37 11.94
CA ILE A 71 2.64 16.70 12.55
C ILE A 71 2.08 17.64 11.49
N ALA A 72 1.03 18.39 11.83
CA ALA A 72 0.51 19.40 10.92
C ALA A 72 1.50 20.59 10.87
N LEU A 73 1.63 21.26 9.73
CA LEU A 73 2.62 22.35 9.57
C LEU A 73 2.35 23.54 10.52
N ASP A 74 1.14 23.64 11.05
CA ASP A 74 0.65 24.60 12.03
C ASP A 74 0.81 24.13 13.49
N GLU A 75 1.23 22.89 13.76
CA GLU A 75 1.71 22.43 15.09
C GLU A 75 3.17 22.87 15.33
N ALA A 76 3.47 24.15 15.07
CA ALA A 76 4.76 24.74 15.36
C ALA A 76 4.83 25.17 16.83
N ASP A 77 4.98 24.20 17.76
CA ASP A 77 5.47 24.43 19.14
C ASP A 77 5.56 23.13 19.98
N ILE A 78 5.68 21.95 19.36
CA ILE A 78 5.88 20.70 20.10
C ILE A 78 7.37 20.37 20.15
N THR A 79 8.02 20.70 21.27
CA THR A 79 9.35 20.16 21.62
C THR A 79 9.19 18.72 22.08
N PRO A 80 9.74 17.71 21.37
CA PRO A 80 9.72 16.34 21.86
C PRO A 80 10.56 16.24 23.15
N ALA A 81 9.98 15.65 24.19
CA ALA A 81 10.62 15.39 25.48
C ALA A 81 11.70 14.31 25.40
#